data_AF-A0A2H0Z3A2-F1
#
_entry.id   AF-A0A2H0Z3A2-F1
#
_cell.length_a   1.000
_cell.length_b   1.000
_cell.length_c   1.000
_cell.angle_alpha   90.00
_cell.angle_beta   90.00
_cell.angle_gamma   90.00
#
_symmetry.space_group_name_H-M   'P 1'
#
loop_
_entity.id
_entity.type
_entity.pdbx_description
1 polymer ?
#
loop_
_entity_poly.entity_id
_entity_poly.type
_entity_poly.pdbx_seq_one_letter_code
_entity_poly.pdbx_strand_id
1 'polypeptide(L)'
;MQKYKAYEKLDFIHSADARVIRILSEYLEPAARFKKYNILDTIVFFGSARLRSKKNALKEYNKIKTSDPKTTPDFVQKLRTAQQHVDMSKYYEDAVELSQKITTWSMNLGLDSNRFIISTGGGPGIMEAANKGAKLAGGYSIGLNISIPFEQFVN
;
A
#
# COMPACT_ATOMS: atom_id res chain seq x y z
N MET A 1 -45.26 -7.27 -15.70
CA MET A 1 -44.13 -6.42 -15.26
C MET A 1 -43.08 -7.33 -14.65
N GLN A 2 -41.93 -7.52 -15.30
CA GLN A 2 -40.91 -8.45 -14.83
C GLN A 2 -40.33 -7.94 -13.49
N LYS A 3 -40.40 -8.78 -12.45
CA LYS A 3 -39.99 -8.45 -11.08
C LYS A 3 -38.46 -8.43 -11.01
N TYR A 4 -37.87 -7.32 -11.44
CA TYR A 4 -36.45 -7.09 -11.28
C TYR A 4 -36.15 -6.53 -9.90
N LYS A 5 -35.11 -7.05 -9.26
CA LYS A 5 -34.64 -6.51 -8.00
C LYS A 5 -33.85 -5.22 -8.28
N ALA A 6 -34.08 -4.18 -7.48
CA ALA A 6 -33.47 -2.87 -7.73
C ALA A 6 -31.94 -2.93 -7.73
N TYR A 7 -31.35 -3.79 -6.90
CA TYR A 7 -29.90 -3.95 -6.80
C TYR A 7 -29.25 -4.66 -8.00
N GLU A 8 -30.03 -5.25 -8.90
CA GLU A 8 -29.54 -5.84 -10.15
C GLU A 8 -29.52 -4.83 -11.30
N LYS A 9 -30.07 -3.61 -11.10
CA LYS A 9 -30.09 -2.54 -12.11
C LYS A 9 -28.90 -1.59 -11.93
N LEU A 10 -27.87 -1.76 -12.77
CA LEU A 10 -26.66 -0.92 -12.72
C LEU A 10 -26.95 0.57 -12.94
N ASP A 11 -27.87 0.92 -13.85
CA ASP A 11 -28.26 2.32 -14.09
C ASP A 11 -28.80 2.98 -12.82
N PHE A 12 -29.59 2.25 -12.03
CA PHE A 12 -30.06 2.71 -10.74
C PHE A 12 -28.90 2.81 -9.74
N ILE A 13 -28.06 1.78 -9.61
CA ILE A 13 -26.94 1.74 -8.65
C ILE A 13 -25.92 2.87 -8.88
N HIS A 14 -25.67 3.25 -10.13
CA HIS A 14 -24.76 4.33 -10.48
C HIS A 14 -25.42 5.73 -10.46
N SER A 15 -26.74 5.82 -10.33
CA SER A 15 -27.46 7.08 -10.20
C SER A 15 -27.15 7.82 -8.88
N ALA A 16 -27.64 9.06 -8.79
CA ALA A 16 -27.59 9.86 -7.58
C ALA A 16 -28.44 9.25 -6.45
N ASP A 17 -29.60 8.68 -6.79
CA ASP A 17 -30.56 8.12 -5.82
C ASP A 17 -29.97 6.93 -5.05
N ALA A 18 -29.13 6.13 -5.71
CA ALA A 18 -28.45 4.99 -5.08
C ALA A 18 -27.10 5.33 -4.42
N ARG A 19 -26.75 6.62 -4.27
CA ARG A 19 -25.49 7.01 -3.61
C ARG A 19 -25.38 6.46 -2.18
N VAL A 20 -26.48 6.48 -1.42
CA VAL A 20 -26.52 5.92 -0.06
C VAL A 20 -26.21 4.42 -0.04
N ILE A 21 -26.68 3.68 -1.06
CA ILE A 21 -26.41 2.25 -1.20
C ILE A 21 -24.91 2.04 -1.43
N ARG A 22 -24.30 2.80 -2.34
CA ARG A 22 -22.85 2.71 -2.61
C ARG A 22 -22.01 3.03 -1.38
N ILE A 23 -22.34 4.09 -0.64
CA ILE A 23 -21.64 4.43 0.62
C ILE A 23 -21.77 3.30 1.63
N LEU A 24 -22.97 2.74 1.80
CA LEU A 24 -23.19 1.62 2.71
C LEU A 24 -22.42 0.38 2.27
N SER A 25 -22.33 0.10 0.97
CA SER A 25 -21.52 -0.98 0.42
C SER A 25 -20.03 -0.82 0.74
N GLU A 26 -19.47 0.38 0.57
CA GLU A 26 -18.07 0.69 0.91
C GLU A 26 -17.77 0.58 2.42
N TYR A 27 -18.79 0.65 3.28
CA TYR A 27 -18.65 0.41 4.71
C TYR A 27 -18.78 -1.08 5.07
N LEU A 28 -19.81 -1.74 4.54
CA LEU A 28 -20.15 -3.12 4.90
C LEU A 28 -19.21 -4.15 4.29
N GLU A 29 -18.72 -3.93 3.07
CA GLU A 29 -17.87 -4.91 2.37
C GLU A 29 -16.52 -5.09 3.09
N PRO A 30 -15.76 -4.03 3.45
CA PRO A 30 -14.53 -4.19 4.21
C PRO A 30 -14.78 -4.82 5.58
N ALA A 31 -15.85 -4.43 6.27
CA ALA A 31 -16.22 -5.02 7.57
C ALA A 31 -16.53 -6.52 7.46
N ALA A 32 -17.22 -6.95 6.40
CA ALA A 32 -17.48 -8.37 6.13
C ALA A 32 -16.18 -9.13 5.83
N ARG A 33 -15.24 -8.51 5.09
CA ARG A 33 -13.93 -9.09 4.80
C ARG A 33 -13.10 -9.26 6.07
N PHE A 34 -13.05 -8.26 6.94
CA PHE A 34 -12.33 -8.35 8.23
C PHE A 34 -12.85 -9.51 9.08
N LYS A 35 -14.17 -9.66 9.18
CA LYS A 35 -14.80 -10.81 9.87
C LYS A 35 -14.42 -12.14 9.24
N LYS A 36 -14.46 -12.25 7.90
CA LYS A 36 -14.11 -13.47 7.16
C LYS A 36 -12.68 -13.93 7.44
N TYR A 37 -11.73 -13.00 7.56
CA TYR A 37 -10.32 -13.29 7.83
C TYR A 37 -9.98 -13.27 9.33
N ASN A 38 -10.96 -13.20 10.22
CA ASN A 38 -10.78 -13.12 11.67
C ASN A 38 -9.79 -12.02 12.11
N ILE A 39 -9.82 -10.88 11.41
CA ILE A 39 -8.98 -9.71 11.71
C ILE A 39 -9.69 -8.89 12.79
N LEU A 40 -9.05 -8.79 13.96
CA LEU A 40 -9.60 -8.03 15.09
C LEU A 40 -8.88 -6.70 15.28
N ASP A 41 -7.55 -6.72 15.26
CA ASP A 41 -6.72 -5.55 15.49
C ASP A 41 -5.76 -5.35 14.34
N THR A 42 -5.55 -4.09 13.97
CA THR A 42 -4.60 -3.70 12.93
C THR A 42 -3.62 -2.66 13.44
N ILE A 43 -2.39 -2.71 12.95
CA ILE A 43 -1.41 -1.64 13.13
C ILE A 43 -1.28 -0.90 11.81
N VAL A 44 -1.68 0.37 11.82
CA VAL A 44 -1.73 1.18 10.60
C VAL A 44 -0.38 1.86 10.36
N PHE A 45 0.20 1.63 9.19
CA PHE A 45 1.43 2.28 8.74
C PHE A 45 1.08 3.42 7.78
N PHE A 46 1.56 4.62 8.12
CA PHE A 46 1.50 5.81 7.26
C PHE A 46 2.91 6.25 6.88
N GLY A 47 3.06 6.82 5.69
CA GLY A 47 4.32 7.41 5.28
C GLY A 47 4.33 7.84 3.81
N SER A 48 5.49 8.33 3.38
CA SER A 48 5.67 8.86 2.03
C SER A 48 5.49 7.78 0.96
N ALA A 49 4.67 8.11 -0.05
CA ALA A 49 4.51 7.33 -1.28
C ALA A 49 5.72 7.44 -2.23
N ARG A 50 6.63 8.38 -1.99
CA ARG A 50 7.75 8.71 -2.90
C ARG A 50 9.04 7.98 -2.57
N LEU A 51 9.10 7.32 -1.41
CA LEU A 51 10.28 6.56 -1.00
C LEU A 51 10.44 5.32 -1.88
N ARG A 52 11.69 4.90 -2.06
CA ARG A 52 12.06 3.77 -2.91
C ARG A 52 12.89 2.80 -2.10
N SER A 53 12.76 1.51 -2.39
CA SER A 53 13.66 0.50 -1.84
C SER A 53 15.11 0.82 -2.18
N LYS A 54 16.05 0.43 -1.30
CA LYS A 54 17.48 0.68 -1.49
C LYS A 54 17.98 0.10 -2.81
N LYS A 55 17.48 -1.07 -3.20
CA LYS A 55 17.76 -1.72 -4.49
C LYS A 55 17.35 -0.84 -5.67
N ASN A 56 16.13 -0.29 -5.65
CA ASN A 56 15.62 0.54 -6.74
C ASN A 56 16.32 1.91 -6.79
N ALA A 57 16.54 2.54 -5.64
CA ALA A 57 17.24 3.82 -5.55
C ALA A 57 18.69 3.72 -6.08
N LEU A 58 19.43 2.68 -5.68
CA LEU A 58 20.79 2.43 -6.17
C LEU A 58 20.83 2.16 -7.68
N LYS A 59 19.85 1.40 -8.20
CA LYS A 59 19.76 1.13 -9.65
C LYS A 59 19.60 2.42 -10.45
N GLU A 60 18.76 3.34 -9.98
CA GLU A 60 18.58 4.63 -10.64
C GLU A 60 19.77 5.55 -10.51
N TYR A 61 20.37 5.62 -9.32
CA TYR A 61 21.59 6.39 -9.11
C TYR A 61 22.72 5.92 -10.04
N ASN A 62 22.94 4.61 -10.12
CA ASN A 62 23.96 4.04 -11.00
C ASN A 62 23.66 4.33 -12.47
N LYS A 63 22.39 4.23 -12.91
CA LYS A 63 21.98 4.56 -14.28
C LYS A 63 22.32 6.00 -14.64
N ILE A 64 22.03 6.95 -13.74
CA ILE A 64 22.32 8.37 -13.96
C ILE A 64 23.83 8.61 -13.92
N LYS A 65 24.55 8.00 -12.98
CA LYS A 65 26.01 8.12 -12.87
C LYS A 65 26.77 7.64 -14.12
N THR A 66 26.27 6.60 -14.80
CA THR A 66 26.86 6.09 -16.06
C THR A 66 26.40 6.84 -17.30
N SER A 67 25.45 7.77 -17.18
CA SER A 67 24.98 8.58 -18.31
C SER A 67 25.99 9.68 -18.64
N ASP A 68 26.14 10.03 -19.91
CA ASP A 68 27.05 11.11 -20.31
C ASP A 68 26.50 12.49 -19.82
N PRO A 69 27.29 13.27 -19.07
CA PRO A 69 26.90 14.60 -18.59
C PRO A 69 26.53 15.57 -19.71
N LYS A 70 27.04 15.38 -20.94
CA LYS A 70 26.81 16.30 -22.07
C LYS A 70 25.48 16.06 -22.79
N THR A 71 24.93 14.84 -22.72
CA THR A 71 23.66 14.48 -23.38
C THR A 71 22.45 14.55 -22.46
N THR A 72 22.68 14.71 -21.15
CA THR A 72 21.61 14.73 -20.15
C THR A 72 21.35 16.15 -19.65
N PRO A 73 20.20 16.77 -19.97
CA PRO A 73 19.81 18.05 -19.37
C PRO A 73 19.73 17.91 -17.84
N ASP A 74 20.23 18.90 -17.11
CA ASP A 74 20.25 18.95 -15.65
C ASP A 74 20.90 17.73 -14.96
N PHE A 75 21.97 17.21 -15.55
CA PHE A 75 22.70 16.04 -15.02
C PHE A 75 23.05 16.18 -13.52
N VAL A 76 23.60 17.32 -13.12
CA VAL A 76 24.01 17.57 -11.72
C VAL A 76 22.81 17.52 -10.76
N GLN A 77 21.69 18.15 -11.14
CA GLN A 77 20.49 18.16 -10.32
C GLN A 77 19.87 16.76 -10.22
N LYS A 78 19.79 16.03 -11.33
CA LYS A 78 19.28 14.65 -11.36
C LYS A 78 20.15 13.70 -10.52
N LEU A 79 21.47 13.84 -10.60
CA LEU A 79 22.40 13.05 -9.81
C LEU A 79 22.22 13.34 -8.31
N ARG A 80 22.05 14.62 -7.94
CA ARG A 80 21.77 15.03 -6.55
C ARG A 80 20.45 14.45 -6.04
N THR A 81 19.37 14.52 -6.82
CA THR A 81 18.08 13.93 -6.44
C THR A 81 18.15 12.41 -6.33
N ALA A 82 18.87 11.74 -7.23
CA ALA A 82 19.06 10.29 -7.16
C ALA A 82 19.87 9.89 -5.92
N GLN A 83 20.92 10.65 -5.57
CA GLN A 83 21.65 10.45 -4.32
C GLN A 83 20.74 10.62 -3.10
N GLN A 84 19.92 11.68 -3.07
CA GLN A 84 18.93 11.87 -2.00
C GLN A 84 17.97 10.68 -1.89
N HIS A 85 17.51 10.10 -2.99
CA HIS A 85 16.68 8.90 -2.95
C HIS A 85 17.41 7.69 -2.35
N VAL A 86 18.72 7.53 -2.61
CA VAL A 86 19.53 6.49 -1.97
C VAL A 86 19.63 6.74 -0.47
N ASP A 87 19.90 7.97 -0.05
CA ASP A 87 20.02 8.31 1.38
C ASP A 87 18.70 8.06 2.11
N MET A 88 17.59 8.52 1.50
CA MET A 88 16.24 8.37 2.05
C MET A 88 15.73 6.92 1.98
N SER A 89 16.31 6.06 1.14
CA SER A 89 15.92 4.64 1.05
C SER A 89 16.10 3.89 2.36
N LYS A 90 16.94 4.41 3.28
CA LYS A 90 17.04 3.88 4.64
C LYS A 90 15.67 3.76 5.32
N TYR A 91 14.81 4.78 5.22
CA TYR A 91 13.49 4.75 5.86
C TYR A 91 12.56 3.71 5.26
N TYR A 92 12.74 3.38 3.97
CA TYR A 92 12.02 2.27 3.36
C TYR A 92 12.45 0.95 4.01
N GLU A 93 13.75 0.70 4.13
CA GLU A 93 14.26 -0.54 4.73
C GLU A 93 13.92 -0.63 6.23
N ASP A 94 14.01 0.47 6.98
CA ASP A 94 13.60 0.55 8.38
C ASP A 94 12.11 0.20 8.55
N ALA A 95 11.25 0.63 7.62
CA ALA A 95 9.83 0.28 7.62
C ALA A 95 9.58 -1.21 7.32
N VAL A 96 10.34 -1.80 6.39
CA VAL A 96 10.31 -3.26 6.14
C VAL A 96 10.69 -4.01 7.42
N GLU A 97 11.80 -3.64 8.05
CA GLU A 97 12.30 -4.30 9.26
C GLU A 97 11.32 -4.16 10.43
N LEU A 98 10.80 -2.94 10.67
CA LEU A 98 9.82 -2.70 11.72
C LEU A 98 8.56 -3.55 11.52
N SER A 99 8.02 -3.57 10.30
CA SER A 99 6.83 -4.35 9.99
C SER A 99 7.08 -5.86 10.13
N GLN A 100 8.25 -6.34 9.74
CA GLN A 100 8.64 -7.74 9.93
C GLN A 100 8.68 -8.10 11.42
N LYS A 101 9.32 -7.26 12.26
CA LYS A 101 9.40 -7.47 13.71
C LYS A 101 8.04 -7.50 14.38
N ILE A 102 7.17 -6.54 14.04
CA ILE A 102 5.80 -6.47 14.57
C ILE A 102 5.01 -7.71 14.17
N THR A 103 5.13 -8.13 12.90
CA THR A 103 4.40 -9.30 12.40
C THR A 103 4.86 -10.59 13.08
N THR A 104 6.18 -10.80 13.20
CA THR A 104 6.75 -11.93 13.94
C THR A 104 6.32 -11.92 15.40
N TRP A 105 6.34 -10.75 16.06
CA TRP A 105 5.86 -10.62 17.43
C TRP A 105 4.39 -11.02 17.55
N SER A 106 3.52 -10.49 16.67
CA SER A 106 2.08 -10.74 16.72
C SER A 106 1.73 -12.22 16.55
N MET A 107 2.37 -12.91 15.59
CA MET A 107 2.13 -14.34 15.35
C MET A 107 2.54 -15.21 16.53
N ASN A 108 3.46 -14.75 17.37
CA ASN A 108 3.95 -15.48 18.55
C ASN A 108 3.14 -15.21 19.83
N LEU A 109 2.04 -14.45 19.76
CA LEU A 109 1.20 -14.14 20.93
C LEU A 109 0.32 -15.32 21.39
N GLY A 110 0.24 -16.40 20.61
CA GLY A 110 -0.56 -17.59 20.98
C GLY A 110 -2.06 -17.33 21.04
N LEU A 111 -2.57 -16.44 20.19
CA LEU A 111 -3.97 -16.04 20.16
C LEU A 111 -4.70 -16.75 19.00
N ASP A 112 -5.95 -17.13 19.21
CA ASP A 112 -6.78 -17.81 18.19
C ASP A 112 -7.24 -16.89 17.04
N SER A 113 -6.81 -15.62 17.03
CA SER A 113 -7.27 -14.59 16.10
C SER A 113 -6.11 -13.83 15.45
N ASN A 114 -6.36 -13.32 14.25
CA ASN A 114 -5.41 -12.49 13.53
C ASN A 114 -5.42 -11.08 14.13
N ARG A 115 -4.53 -10.85 15.11
CA ARG A 115 -4.38 -9.57 15.79
C ARG A 115 -3.13 -8.83 15.30
N PHE A 116 -3.12 -7.53 15.50
CA PHE A 116 -2.02 -6.63 15.13
C PHE A 116 -1.54 -6.82 13.68
N ILE A 117 -2.49 -7.02 12.77
CA ILE A 117 -2.20 -7.20 11.35
C ILE A 117 -1.79 -5.86 10.75
N ILE A 118 -0.74 -5.87 9.95
CA ILE A 118 -0.24 -4.65 9.31
C ILE A 118 -1.27 -4.16 8.29
N SER A 119 -1.63 -2.89 8.38
CA SER A 119 -2.56 -2.23 7.47
C SER A 119 -1.98 -0.94 6.89
N THR A 120 -2.24 -0.68 5.62
CA THR A 120 -1.75 0.50 4.89
C THR A 120 -2.81 1.00 3.90
N GLY A 121 -2.54 2.13 3.24
CA GLY A 121 -3.33 2.59 2.09
C GLY A 121 -3.07 1.81 0.79
N GLY A 122 -2.18 0.81 0.78
CA GLY A 122 -1.88 0.00 -0.41
C GLY A 122 -1.12 0.72 -1.54
N GLY A 123 -0.51 1.88 -1.27
CA GLY A 123 0.28 2.65 -2.23
C GLY A 123 1.79 2.39 -2.18
N PRO A 124 2.61 3.08 -3.00
CA PRO A 124 4.07 2.87 -3.01
C PRO A 124 4.78 3.39 -1.75
N GLY A 125 6.10 3.22 -1.70
CA GLY A 125 6.94 3.79 -0.63
C GLY A 125 6.78 3.07 0.70
N ILE A 126 6.50 3.82 1.79
CA ILE A 126 6.43 3.23 3.14
C ILE A 126 5.28 2.21 3.26
N MET A 127 4.17 2.44 2.56
CA MET A 127 3.04 1.50 2.54
C MET A 127 3.45 0.16 1.91
N GLU A 128 4.17 0.20 0.78
CA GLU A 128 4.75 -0.99 0.15
C GLU A 128 5.79 -1.66 1.06
N ALA A 129 6.65 -0.86 1.71
CA ALA A 129 7.65 -1.37 2.64
C ALA A 129 7.02 -2.16 3.80
N ALA A 130 5.95 -1.64 4.39
CA ALA A 130 5.24 -2.30 5.47
C ALA A 130 4.59 -3.61 5.00
N ASN A 131 3.81 -3.59 3.91
CA ASN A 131 3.20 -4.81 3.36
C ASN A 131 4.26 -5.88 3.00
N LYS A 132 5.40 -5.44 2.44
CA LYS A 132 6.55 -6.30 2.18
C LYS A 132 7.13 -6.92 3.46
N GLY A 133 7.33 -6.13 4.51
CA GLY A 133 7.86 -6.61 5.79
C GLY A 133 6.96 -7.65 6.45
N ALA A 134 5.64 -7.41 6.45
CA ALA A 134 4.66 -8.38 6.93
C ALA A 134 4.71 -9.70 6.14
N LYS A 135 4.77 -9.61 4.81
CA LYS A 135 4.87 -10.77 3.91
C LYS A 135 6.17 -11.55 4.12
N LEU A 136 7.30 -10.87 4.36
CA LEU A 136 8.58 -11.52 4.67
C LEU A 136 8.56 -12.29 5.98
N ALA A 137 7.77 -11.85 6.97
CA ALA A 137 7.52 -12.62 8.18
C ALA A 137 6.57 -13.80 7.95
N GLY A 138 5.88 -13.88 6.81
CA GLY A 138 4.86 -14.90 6.54
C GLY A 138 3.47 -14.55 7.08
N GLY A 139 3.28 -13.33 7.61
CA GLY A 139 1.98 -12.86 8.08
C GLY A 139 1.13 -12.18 7.01
N TYR A 140 -0.12 -11.92 7.35
CA TYR A 140 -1.04 -11.17 6.51
C TYR A 140 -0.72 -9.66 6.55
N SER A 141 -1.10 -8.96 5.48
CA SER A 141 -1.15 -7.49 5.43
C SER A 141 -2.40 -7.03 4.69
N ILE A 142 -2.85 -5.81 4.98
CA ILE A 142 -4.10 -5.24 4.47
C ILE A 142 -3.81 -3.92 3.74
N GLY A 143 -4.20 -3.84 2.48
CA GLY A 143 -4.22 -2.58 1.71
C GLY A 143 -5.63 -2.01 1.60
N LEU A 144 -5.90 -0.91 2.30
CA LEU A 144 -7.15 -0.14 2.20
C LEU A 144 -6.99 0.96 1.14
N ASN A 145 -7.08 0.54 -0.13
CA ASN A 145 -6.78 1.39 -1.27
C ASN A 145 -7.93 2.36 -1.62
N ILE A 146 -7.62 3.39 -2.40
CA ILE A 146 -8.57 4.37 -2.94
C ILE A 146 -8.46 4.44 -4.45
N SER A 147 -9.56 4.69 -5.14
CA SER A 147 -9.52 4.93 -6.59
C SER A 147 -9.01 6.35 -6.87
N ILE A 148 -7.90 6.46 -7.62
CA ILE A 148 -7.35 7.73 -8.09
C ILE A 148 -7.03 7.65 -9.59
N PRO A 149 -7.14 8.76 -10.33
CA PRO A 149 -7.16 8.72 -11.80
C PRO A 149 -5.82 8.34 -12.47
N PHE A 150 -4.68 8.44 -11.78
CA PHE A 150 -3.35 8.28 -12.41
C PHE A 150 -2.33 7.44 -11.63
N GLU A 151 -2.59 7.09 -10.36
CA GLU A 151 -1.68 6.28 -9.54
C GLU A 151 -2.39 5.03 -9.04
N GLN A 152 -2.19 3.86 -9.66
CA GLN A 152 -2.48 2.63 -8.93
C GLN A 152 -1.67 1.43 -9.41
N PHE A 153 -0.85 0.92 -8.48
CA PHE A 153 -0.46 -0.48 -8.41
C PHE A 153 -0.81 -0.96 -7.00
N VAL A 154 -1.48 -2.10 -6.90
CA VAL A 154 -1.63 -2.79 -5.61
C VAL A 154 -0.28 -3.44 -5.30
N ASN A 155 0.26 -3.15 -4.12
CA ASN A 155 1.58 -3.56 -3.67
C ASN A 155 1.60 -4.91 -2.93
#